data_AF-A0A660V147-F1
#
_entry.id   AF-A0A660V147-F1
#
_cell.length_a   1.000
_cell.length_b   1.000
_cell.length_c   1.000
_cell.angle_alpha   90.00
_cell.angle_beta   90.00
_cell.angle_gamma   90.00
#
_symmetry.space_group_name_H-M   'P 1'
#
loop_
_entity.id
_entity.type
_entity.pdbx_description
1 polymer ?
#
loop_
_entity_poly.entity_id
_entity_poly.type
_entity_poly.pdbx_seq_one_letter_code
_entity_poly.pdbx_strand_id
1 'polypeptide(L)' 'MARGLALYYSRSGNTKAMASVIAESMEASGLPTKCKSVSDVKVSDLVDADAVVVGSPTYYGRAAAPIAQLFDESVSKHGK' A
#
# COMPACT_ATOMS: atom_id res chain seq x y z
N MET A 1 0.55 -1.75 19.72
CA MET A 1 1.81 -1.56 18.98
C MET A 1 1.43 -1.14 17.58
N ALA A 2 1.99 -0.04 17.08
CA ALA A 2 1.66 0.49 15.76
C ALA A 2 2.09 -0.51 14.65
N ARG A 3 1.37 -0.53 13.53
CA ARG A 3 1.59 -1.44 12.40
C ARG A 3 1.65 -0.67 11.08
N GLY A 4 2.60 -1.02 10.24
CA GLY A 4 2.75 -0.46 8.89
C GLY A 4 2.19 -1.37 7.81
N LEU A 5 1.75 -0.76 6.71
CA LEU A 5 1.42 -1.43 5.46
C LEU A 5 2.06 -0.66 4.29
N ALA A 6 3.01 -1.30 3.60
CA ALA A 6 3.50 -0.86 2.32
C ALA A 6 2.82 -1.66 1.22
N LEU A 7 1.86 -1.06 0.51
CA LEU A 7 1.18 -1.70 -0.61
C LEU A 7 1.62 -1.11 -1.95
N TYR A 8 1.65 -1.93 -2.99
CA TYR A 8 2.04 -1.47 -4.32
C TYR A 8 1.26 -2.13 -5.45
N TYR A 9 1.13 -1.41 -6.55
CA TYR A 9 0.96 -2.03 -7.87
C TYR A 9 2.28 -1.92 -8.62
N SER A 10 2.70 -2.98 -9.33
CA SER A 10 3.93 -2.97 -10.12
C SER A 10 3.81 -3.90 -11.32
N ARG A 11 4.02 -3.35 -12.53
CA ARG A 11 3.99 -4.13 -13.77
C ARG A 11 5.35 -4.74 -14.13
N SER A 12 6.43 -3.97 -13.96
CA SER A 12 7.80 -4.38 -14.34
C SER A 12 8.75 -4.57 -13.15
N GLY A 13 8.28 -4.39 -11.91
CA GLY A 13 9.07 -4.63 -10.70
C GLY A 13 9.59 -3.37 -10.01
N ASN A 14 9.75 -2.24 -10.69
CA ASN A 14 10.35 -1.03 -10.10
C ASN A 14 9.61 -0.52 -8.85
N THR A 15 8.29 -0.38 -8.93
CA THR A 15 7.47 0.07 -7.79
C THR A 15 7.49 -0.93 -6.64
N LYS A 16 7.59 -2.23 -6.94
CA LYS A 16 7.76 -3.29 -5.93
C LYS A 16 9.08 -3.13 -5.20
N ALA A 17 10.18 -2.92 -5.93
CA ALA A 17 11.50 -2.70 -5.33
C ALA A 17 11.49 -1.49 -4.38
N MET A 18 10.86 -0.39 -4.79
CA MET A 18 10.69 0.79 -3.93
C MET A 18 9.86 0.48 -2.67
N ALA A 19 8.73 -0.22 -2.81
CA ALA A 19 7.88 -0.57 -1.68
C ALA A 19 8.59 -1.52 -0.68
N SER A 20 9.38 -2.47 -1.18
CA SER A 20 10.23 -3.34 -0.34
C SER A 20 11.24 -2.55 0.48
N VAL A 21 11.99 -1.63 -0.15
CA VAL A 21 12.98 -0.80 0.55
C VAL A 21 12.31 0.07 1.64
N ILE A 22 11.14 0.63 1.36
CA ILE A 22 10.39 1.41 2.35
C ILE A 22 9.91 0.53 3.50
N ALA A 23 9.37 -0.66 3.22
CA ALA A 23 8.92 -1.60 4.25
C ALA A 23 10.07 -2.04 5.16
N GLU A 24 11.21 -2.41 4.58
CA GLU A 24 12.43 -2.77 5.32
C GLU A 24 12.91 -1.61 6.20
N SER A 25 12.85 -0.38 5.71
CA SER A 25 13.23 0.81 6.47
C SER A 25 12.27 1.11 7.63
N MET A 26 10.97 0.90 7.43
CA MET A 26 9.96 1.03 8.48
C MET A 26 10.17 -0.04 9.57
N GLU A 27 10.44 -1.28 9.18
CA GLU A 27 10.79 -2.36 10.13
C GLU A 27 12.07 -2.03 10.92
N ALA A 28 13.11 -1.56 10.24
CA ALA A 28 14.37 -1.13 10.87
C ALA A 28 14.18 0.04 11.86
N SER A 29 13.15 0.86 11.65
CA SER A 29 12.77 1.96 12.53
C SER A 29 11.86 1.53 13.69
N GLY A 30 11.60 0.23 13.85
CA GLY A 30 10.78 -0.34 14.93
C GLY A 30 9.29 -0.37 14.65
N LEU A 31 8.86 -0.19 13.39
CA LEU A 31 7.45 -0.30 12.97
C LEU A 31 7.24 -1.61 12.18
N PRO A 32 6.65 -2.66 12.77
CA PRO A 32 6.34 -3.91 12.06
C PRO A 32 5.47 -3.62 10.83
N THR A 33 5.99 -3.92 9.63
CA THR A 33 5.39 -3.44 8.37
C THR A 33 5.20 -4.57 7.38
N LYS A 34 3.97 -4.76 6.88
CA LYS A 34 3.71 -5.72 5.81
C LYS A 34 3.96 -5.08 4.44
N CYS A 35 4.63 -5.80 3.54
CA CYS A 35 4.77 -5.40 2.14
C CYS A 35 3.90 -6.28 1.23
N LYS A 36 2.94 -5.71 0.49
CA LYS A 36 1.95 -6.47 -0.30
C LYS A 36 1.68 -5.88 -1.69
N SER A 37 1.40 -6.74 -2.67
CA SER A 37 0.79 -6.30 -3.93
C SER A 37 -0.65 -5.87 -3.66
N VAL A 38 -1.16 -4.87 -4.39
CA VAL A 38 -2.56 -4.39 -4.30
C VAL A 38 -3.56 -5.51 -4.54
N SER A 39 -3.20 -6.52 -5.35
CA SER A 39 -4.02 -7.71 -5.59
C SER A 39 -4.30 -8.54 -4.32
N ASP A 40 -3.43 -8.42 -3.31
CA ASP A 40 -3.46 -9.21 -2.07
C ASP A 40 -3.88 -8.35 -0.86
N VAL A 41 -4.32 -7.11 -1.11
CA VAL A 41 -4.75 -6.15 -0.10
C VAL A 41 -6.27 -6.04 -0.13
N LYS A 42 -6.87 -6.13 1.06
CA LYS A 42 -8.28 -5.83 1.28
C LYS A 42 -8.43 -4.47 1.94
N VAL A 43 -9.60 -3.85 1.81
CA VAL A 43 -9.92 -2.60 2.52
C VAL A 43 -9.71 -2.72 4.04
N SER A 44 -9.94 -3.89 4.63
CA SER A 44 -9.65 -4.13 6.05
C SER A 44 -8.16 -4.00 6.41
N ASP A 45 -7.24 -4.37 5.52
CA ASP A 45 -5.81 -4.19 5.76
C ASP A 45 -5.44 -2.70 5.87
N LEU A 46 -6.16 -1.80 5.17
CA LEU A 46 -5.98 -0.36 5.28
C LEU A 46 -6.43 0.17 6.64
N VAL A 47 -7.54 -0.36 7.16
CA VAL A 47 -8.11 0.03 8.46
C VAL A 47 -7.27 -0.50 9.62
N ASP A 48 -6.70 -1.70 9.47
CA ASP A 48 -5.90 -2.36 10.50
C ASP A 48 -4.49 -1.78 10.66
N ALA A 49 -4.05 -0.92 9.73
CA ALA A 49 -2.72 -0.31 9.71
C ALA A 49 -2.75 1.11 10.29
N ASP A 50 -1.75 1.44 11.09
CA ASP A 50 -1.57 2.78 11.66
C ASP A 50 -0.79 3.70 10.70
N ALA A 51 0.00 3.11 9.79
CA ALA A 51 0.72 3.82 8.74
C ALA A 51 0.59 3.07 7.41
N VAL A 52 0.23 3.79 6.35
CA VAL A 52 0.06 3.21 5.01
C VAL A 52 0.94 3.93 4.00
N VAL A 53 1.75 3.16 3.27
CA VAL A 53 2.52 3.60 2.10
C VAL A 53 1.89 2.97 0.87
N VAL A 54 1.61 3.80 -0.14
CA VAL A 54 0.97 3.34 -1.38
C VAL A 54 1.86 3.65 -2.58
N GLY A 55 2.38 2.59 -3.21
CA GLY A 55 3.20 2.66 -4.41
C GLY A 55 2.40 2.40 -5.68
N SER A 56 2.59 3.23 -6.71
CA SER A 56 2.02 3.01 -8.03
C SER A 56 2.99 3.47 -9.13
N PRO A 57 3.10 2.77 -10.27
CA PRO A 57 3.71 3.35 -11.45
C PRO A 57 2.88 4.55 -11.94
N THR A 58 3.55 5.54 -12.50
CA THR A 58 2.89 6.70 -13.09
C THR A 58 2.32 6.33 -14.45
N TYR A 59 1.00 6.19 -14.55
CA TYR A 59 0.29 6.01 -15.82
C TYR A 59 -0.42 7.30 -16.19
N TYR A 60 0.14 8.01 -17.19
CA TYR A 60 -0.38 9.29 -17.68
C TYR A 60 -0.64 10.31 -16.57
N GLY A 61 0.29 10.42 -15.62
CA GLY A 61 0.21 11.36 -14.49
C GLY A 61 -0.69 10.91 -13.33
N ARG A 62 -1.18 9.67 -13.34
CA ARG A 62 -2.05 9.12 -12.28
C ARG A 62 -1.50 7.82 -11.72
N ALA A 63 -2.04 7.43 -10.57
CA ALA A 63 -1.91 6.06 -10.08
C ALA A 63 -2.55 5.07 -11.06
N ALA A 64 -2.00 3.86 -11.11
CA ALA A 64 -2.58 2.75 -11.86
C ALA A 64 -3.98 2.40 -11.36
N ALA A 65 -4.85 1.96 -12.27
CA ALA A 65 -6.25 1.64 -11.99
C ALA A 65 -6.46 0.70 -10.78
N PRO A 66 -5.64 -0.35 -10.54
CA PRO A 66 -5.81 -1.20 -9.36
C PRO A 66 -5.67 -0.46 -8.03
N ILE A 67 -4.81 0.57 -7.96
CA ILE A 67 -4.65 1.40 -6.75
C ILE A 67 -5.86 2.31 -6.58
N ALA A 68 -6.32 2.95 -7.67
CA ALA A 68 -7.52 3.79 -7.63
C ALA A 68 -8.74 2.97 -7.20
N GLN A 69 -8.90 1.76 -7.75
CA GLN A 69 -9.98 0.84 -7.39
C GLN A 69 -9.98 0.48 -5.90
N LEU A 70 -8.83 0.17 -5.30
CA LEU A 70 -8.73 -0.09 -3.86
C LEU A 70 -9.22 1.11 -3.03
N PHE A 71 -8.88 2.34 -3.45
CA PHE A 71 -9.38 3.55 -2.79
C PHE A 71 -10.88 3.76 -3.01
N ASP A 72 -11.42 3.47 -4.20
CA ASP A 72 -12.86 3.55 -4.46
C ASP A 72 -13.63 2.54 -3.58
N GLU A 73 -13.12 1.32 -3.42
CA GLU A 73 -13.69 0.30 -2.53
C GLU A 73 -13.65 0.72 -1.05
N SER A 74 -12.66 1.54 -0.66
CA SER A 74 -12.52 2.06 0.71
C SER A 74 -13.67 2.98 1.14
N VAL A 75 -14.47 3.50 0.20
CA VAL A 75 -15.69 4.28 0.50
C VAL A 75 -16.66 3.49 1.39
N SER A 76 -16.63 2.16 1.34
CA SER A 76 -17.41 1.28 2.24
C SER A 76 -17.13 1.48 3.74
N LYS A 77 -15.98 2.11 4.08
CA LYS A 77 -15.53 2.46 5.43
C LYS A 77 -15.68 3.95 5.75
N HIS A 78 -16.09 4.79 4.79
CA HIS A 78 -16.24 6.21 5.04
C HIS A 78 -17.30 6.48 6.10
N GLY A 79 -16.95 7.28 7.12
CA GLY A 79 -17.86 7.67 8.21
C GLY A 79 -18.16 6.56 9.23
N LYS A 80 -17.40 5.47 9.22
CA LYS A 80 -17.45 4.37 10.20
C LYS A 80 -16.11 4.23 10.89
#